data_AF-N9PTX7-F1
#
_entry.id   AF-N9PTX7-F1
#
_cell.length_a   1.000
_cell.length_b   1.000
_cell.length_c   1.000
_cell.angle_alpha   90.00
_cell.angle_beta   90.00
_cell.angle_gamma   90.00
#
_symmetry.space_group_name_H-M   'P 1'
#
loop_
_entity.id
_entity.type
_entity.pdbx_description
1 polymer ?
#
loop_
_entity_poly.entity_id
_entity_poly.type
_entity_poly.pdbx_seq_one_letter_code
_entity_poly.pdbx_strand_id
1 'polypeptide(L)'
;MNVCFIVRSSGFTLIELMITMAIVAIIAAIAIPSYDVYIRRADLATAQQEMLKIAALLEKHRARNFSYDGFVLKGTAANQGAYYTVPNATNTSLLVPLSASLGDQKFTLTLTANAQAWSLNAISQSPRNYSLLMTSTGFKCKTKTAANMTTSSCGNAAEDW
;
A
#
# COMPACT_ATOMS: atom_id res chain seq x y z
N MET A 1 16.01 64.23 15.30
CA MET A 1 17.31 63.83 14.71
C MET A 1 17.13 62.37 14.27
N ASN A 2 16.70 62.14 13.03
CA ASN A 2 16.42 60.79 12.54
C ASN A 2 17.55 60.37 11.60
N VAL A 3 18.46 59.55 12.13
CA VAL A 3 19.53 58.93 11.34
C VAL A 3 18.94 57.70 10.66
N CYS A 4 18.88 57.71 9.33
CA CYS A 4 18.49 56.55 8.53
C CYS A 4 19.73 55.66 8.34
N PHE A 5 19.69 54.43 8.88
CA PHE A 5 20.76 53.45 8.73
C PHE A 5 20.49 52.61 7.47
N ILE A 6 21.24 52.87 6.39
CA ILE A 6 21.16 52.05 5.18
C ILE A 6 21.88 50.72 5.45
N VAL A 7 21.10 49.65 5.62
CA VAL A 7 21.63 48.28 5.62
C VAL A 7 21.99 47.90 4.18
N ARG A 8 23.29 47.73 3.92
CA ARG A 8 23.80 47.28 2.62
C ARG A 8 23.44 45.80 2.45
N SER A 9 22.53 45.49 1.53
CA SER A 9 22.20 44.11 1.18
C SER A 9 23.35 43.50 0.38
N SER A 10 24.06 42.55 0.99
CA SER A 10 25.07 41.73 0.31
C SER A 10 24.34 40.71 -0.55
N GLY A 11 24.32 40.91 -1.87
CA GLY A 11 23.71 39.98 -2.82
C GLY A 11 24.58 38.76 -3.09
N PHE A 12 23.95 37.62 -3.37
CA PHE A 12 24.61 36.41 -3.89
C PHE A 12 25.13 36.67 -5.31
N THR A 13 26.28 36.08 -5.64
CA THR A 13 26.81 36.15 -7.01
C THR A 13 26.14 35.10 -7.92
N LEU A 14 26.03 35.40 -9.22
CA LEU A 14 25.44 34.46 -10.19
C LEU A 14 26.24 33.15 -10.26
N ILE A 15 27.57 33.23 -10.13
CA ILE A 15 28.43 32.05 -10.16
C ILE A 15 28.28 31.16 -8.92
N GLU A 16 28.05 31.75 -7.75
CA GLU A 16 27.77 31.02 -6.51
C GLU A 16 26.44 30.25 -6.61
N LEU A 17 25.42 30.85 -7.24
CA LEU A 17 24.17 30.16 -7.55
C LEU A 17 24.38 29.00 -8.55
N MET A 18 25.20 29.19 -9.58
CA MET A 18 25.46 28.11 -10.55
C MET A 18 26.15 26.90 -9.92
N ILE A 19 27.14 27.13 -9.04
CA ILE A 19 27.85 26.03 -8.37
C ILE A 19 26.92 25.32 -7.39
N THR A 20 26.13 26.06 -6.60
CA THR A 20 25.18 25.45 -5.67
C THR A 20 24.13 24.61 -6.40
N MET A 21 23.58 25.08 -7.53
CA MET A 21 22.67 24.30 -8.35
C MET A 21 23.33 23.04 -8.94
N ALA A 22 24.59 23.12 -9.37
CA ALA A 22 25.32 21.97 -9.86
C ALA A 22 25.46 20.87 -8.79
N ILE A 23 25.78 21.25 -7.55
CA ILE A 23 25.88 20.32 -6.42
C ILE A 23 24.50 19.70 -6.12
N VAL A 24 23.44 20.51 -6.05
CA VAL A 24 22.08 20.03 -5.80
C VAL A 24 21.61 19.05 -6.89
N ALA A 25 21.94 19.31 -8.16
CA ALA A 25 21.58 18.43 -9.27
C ALA A 25 22.23 17.04 -9.15
N ILE A 26 23.51 16.99 -8.75
CA ILE A 26 24.24 15.72 -8.54
C ILE A 26 23.59 14.92 -7.40
N ILE A 27 23.26 15.57 -6.28
CA ILE A 27 22.61 14.91 -5.14
C ILE A 27 21.20 14.42 -5.53
N ALA A 28 20.42 15.26 -6.21
CA ALA A 28 19.06 14.94 -6.62
C ALA A 28 19.01 13.71 -7.55
N ALA A 29 19.97 13.57 -8.47
CA ALA A 29 20.04 12.43 -9.39
C ALA A 29 20.12 11.07 -8.67
N ILE A 30 20.76 11.02 -7.50
CA ILE A 30 20.89 9.79 -6.71
C ILE A 30 19.74 9.66 -5.71
N ALA A 31 19.32 10.77 -5.11
CA ALA A 31 18.32 10.78 -4.04
C ALA A 31 16.92 10.40 -4.53
N ILE A 32 16.48 10.93 -5.69
CA ILE A 32 15.13 10.73 -6.22
C ILE A 32 14.78 9.24 -6.43
N PRO A 33 15.55 8.43 -7.20
CA PRO A 33 15.20 7.02 -7.41
C PRO A 33 15.24 6.20 -6.12
N SER A 34 16.09 6.56 -5.15
CA SER A 34 16.19 5.89 -3.86
C SER A 34 14.93 6.14 -3.01
N TYR A 35 14.46 7.40 -2.97
CA TYR A 35 13.24 7.76 -2.25
C TYR A 35 12.00 7.05 -2.82
N ASP A 36 11.94 6.90 -4.13
CA ASP A 36 10.89 6.16 -4.83
C ASP A 36 10.80 4.68 -4.39
N VAL A 37 11.95 4.02 -4.17
CA VAL A 37 12.00 2.65 -3.64
C VAL A 37 11.49 2.62 -2.20
N TYR A 38 11.88 3.61 -1.38
CA TYR A 38 11.45 3.71 0.00
C TYR A 38 9.93 3.85 0.13
N ILE A 39 9.31 4.75 -0.63
CA ILE A 39 7.85 4.95 -0.64
C ILE A 39 7.13 3.65 -1.01
N ARG A 40 7.61 2.93 -2.05
CA ARG A 40 7.00 1.65 -2.45
C ARG A 40 7.07 0.59 -1.35
N ARG A 41 8.19 0.53 -0.60
CA ARG A 41 8.33 -0.39 0.54
C ARG A 41 7.39 -0.01 1.69
N ALA A 42 7.21 1.29 1.95
CA ALA A 42 6.26 1.77 2.95
C ALA A 42 4.81 1.43 2.56
N ASP A 43 4.45 1.63 1.29
CA ASP A 43 3.13 1.26 0.75
C ASP A 43 2.89 -0.26 0.88
N LEU A 44 3.89 -1.10 0.57
CA LEU A 44 3.82 -2.55 0.74
C LEU A 44 3.63 -2.95 2.21
N ALA A 45 4.39 -2.35 3.13
CA ALA A 45 4.27 -2.63 4.55
C ALA A 45 2.87 -2.27 5.07
N THR A 46 2.29 -1.17 4.58
CA THR A 46 0.91 -0.76 4.90
C THR A 46 -0.10 -1.81 4.43
N ALA A 47 0.05 -2.31 3.20
CA ALA A 47 -0.81 -3.39 2.70
C ALA A 47 -0.67 -4.68 3.52
N GLN A 48 0.57 -5.09 3.86
CA GLN A 48 0.83 -6.25 4.72
C GLN A 48 0.16 -6.10 6.10
N GLN A 49 0.26 -4.92 6.71
CA GLN A 49 -0.37 -4.64 8.00
C GLN A 49 -1.88 -4.76 7.94
N GLU A 50 -2.53 -4.20 6.91
CA GLU A 50 -3.98 -4.33 6.74
C GLU A 50 -4.40 -5.78 6.49
N MET A 51 -3.62 -6.54 5.71
CA MET A 51 -3.88 -7.97 5.48
C MET A 51 -3.78 -8.78 6.79
N LEU A 52 -2.77 -8.52 7.62
CA LEU A 52 -2.62 -9.18 8.94
C LEU A 52 -3.78 -8.82 9.89
N LYS A 53 -4.25 -7.57 9.85
CA LYS A 53 -5.41 -7.12 10.63
C LYS A 53 -6.68 -7.84 10.19
N ILE A 54 -6.90 -7.98 8.88
CA ILE A 54 -8.03 -8.74 8.34
C ILE A 54 -7.95 -10.22 8.75
N ALA A 55 -6.77 -10.83 8.64
CA ALA A 55 -6.54 -12.21 9.09
C ALA A 55 -6.90 -12.40 10.57
N ALA A 56 -6.48 -11.49 11.45
CA ALA A 56 -6.84 -11.55 12.86
C ALA A 56 -8.36 -11.43 13.10
N LEU A 57 -9.05 -10.58 12.32
CA LEU A 57 -10.51 -10.45 12.38
C LEU A 57 -11.23 -11.71 11.88
N LEU A 58 -10.71 -12.36 10.84
CA LEU A 58 -11.20 -13.64 10.31
C LEU A 58 -11.08 -14.75 11.36
N GLU A 59 -9.91 -14.87 12.00
CA GLU A 59 -9.71 -15.86 13.07
C GLU A 59 -10.64 -15.61 14.26
N LYS A 60 -10.86 -14.34 14.63
CA LYS A 60 -11.84 -13.96 15.65
C LYS A 60 -13.27 -14.35 15.25
N HIS A 61 -13.62 -14.24 13.97
CA HIS A 61 -14.95 -14.64 13.46
C HIS A 61 -15.11 -16.16 13.50
N ARG A 62 -14.12 -16.92 13.04
CA ARG A 62 -14.12 -18.38 13.13
C ARG A 62 -14.22 -18.88 14.57
N ALA A 63 -13.52 -18.24 15.50
CA ALA A 63 -13.60 -18.60 16.92
C ALA A 63 -15.02 -18.48 17.51
N ARG A 64 -15.87 -17.60 16.95
CA ARG A 64 -17.25 -17.42 17.41
C ARG A 64 -18.28 -18.23 16.63
N ASN A 65 -18.09 -18.35 15.32
CA ASN A 65 -19.09 -18.92 14.41
C ASN A 65 -18.68 -20.30 13.88
N PHE A 66 -17.52 -20.83 14.27
CA PHE A 66 -16.92 -22.07 13.78
C PHE A 66 -16.73 -22.14 12.26
N SER A 67 -16.88 -21.02 11.56
CA SER A 67 -16.87 -20.89 10.11
C SER A 67 -16.39 -19.48 9.75
N TYR A 68 -15.69 -19.32 8.61
CA TYR A 68 -15.41 -17.99 8.06
C TYR A 68 -16.53 -17.46 7.16
N ASP A 69 -17.55 -18.29 6.88
CA ASP A 69 -18.69 -17.88 6.08
C ASP A 69 -19.46 -16.73 6.75
N GLY A 70 -20.04 -15.85 5.92
CA GLY A 70 -20.73 -14.65 6.38
C GLY A 70 -19.83 -13.63 7.09
N PHE A 71 -18.50 -13.77 7.02
CA PHE A 71 -17.61 -12.73 7.51
C PHE A 71 -17.73 -11.47 6.66
N VAL A 72 -17.99 -10.34 7.34
CA VAL A 72 -18.07 -9.03 6.71
C VAL A 72 -17.09 -8.11 7.43
N LEU A 73 -16.19 -7.50 6.67
CA LEU A 73 -15.29 -6.46 7.15
C LEU A 73 -16.10 -5.20 7.44
N LYS A 74 -16.11 -4.76 8.71
CA LYS A 74 -16.78 -3.52 9.13
C LYS A 74 -15.74 -2.44 9.46
N GLY A 75 -15.79 -1.32 8.75
CA GLY A 75 -14.94 -0.13 8.91
C GLY A 75 -15.75 1.16 8.77
N THR A 76 -15.28 2.23 9.42
CA THR A 76 -16.03 3.43 9.86
C THR A 76 -16.68 4.32 8.78
N ALA A 77 -17.95 4.66 9.07
CA ALA A 77 -18.76 5.85 8.78
C ALA A 77 -19.19 6.21 7.33
N ALA A 78 -20.53 6.28 7.18
CA ALA A 78 -21.33 6.94 6.15
C ALA A 78 -21.28 6.38 4.71
N ASN A 79 -22.21 5.47 4.39
CA ASN A 79 -22.71 5.16 3.03
C ASN A 79 -21.69 4.92 1.91
N GLN A 80 -20.52 4.41 2.26
CA GLN A 80 -19.61 3.54 1.48
C GLN A 80 -18.31 3.53 2.28
N GLY A 81 -18.08 2.48 3.07
CA GLY A 81 -16.70 2.21 3.49
C GLY A 81 -15.86 1.99 2.23
N ALA A 82 -14.54 2.13 2.31
CA ALA A 82 -13.59 1.68 1.27
C ALA A 82 -13.62 0.14 1.02
N TYR A 83 -14.68 -0.52 1.49
CA TYR A 83 -14.94 -1.95 1.50
C TYR A 83 -16.29 -2.14 0.81
N TYR A 84 -16.29 -2.65 -0.41
CA TYR A 84 -17.53 -2.94 -1.13
C TYR A 84 -18.13 -4.24 -0.57
N THR A 85 -19.34 -4.15 -0.04
CA THR A 85 -20.16 -5.33 0.24
C THR A 85 -20.54 -5.97 -1.09
N VAL A 86 -19.99 -7.12 -1.40
CA VAL A 86 -20.67 -8.06 -2.30
C VAL A 86 -21.66 -8.89 -1.46
N PRO A 87 -22.89 -9.09 -1.94
CA PRO A 87 -23.81 -10.05 -1.35
C PRO A 87 -23.22 -11.46 -1.53
N ASN A 88 -23.23 -12.27 -0.47
CA ASN A 88 -22.51 -13.54 -0.32
C ASN A 88 -20.99 -13.41 -0.31
N ALA A 89 -20.37 -13.87 0.77
CA ALA A 89 -18.96 -13.75 1.10
C ALA A 89 -18.03 -14.62 0.23
N THR A 90 -18.13 -14.53 -1.11
CA THR A 90 -17.16 -15.20 -1.99
C THR A 90 -15.98 -14.29 -2.33
N ASN A 91 -16.16 -12.97 -2.53
CA ASN A 91 -15.07 -12.05 -2.92
C ASN A 91 -15.31 -10.59 -2.46
N THR A 92 -14.82 -10.18 -1.29
CA THR A 92 -14.87 -8.77 -0.84
C THR A 92 -13.60 -8.02 -1.24
N SER A 93 -13.73 -6.79 -1.74
CA SER A 93 -12.56 -5.98 -2.11
C SER A 93 -12.42 -4.70 -1.28
N LEU A 94 -11.18 -4.33 -1.01
CA LEU A 94 -10.75 -3.20 -0.20
C LEU A 94 -9.70 -2.38 -0.95
N LEU A 95 -9.86 -1.05 -0.93
CA LEU A 95 -8.89 -0.11 -1.47
C LEU A 95 -7.91 0.33 -0.37
N VAL A 96 -6.61 0.28 -0.65
CA VAL A 96 -5.56 0.75 0.27
C VAL A 96 -4.77 1.87 -0.40
N PRO A 97 -4.53 3.01 0.28
CA PRO A 97 -4.93 3.34 1.66
C PRO A 97 -6.46 3.46 1.84
N LEU A 98 -6.95 3.30 3.08
CA LEU A 98 -8.39 3.22 3.39
C LEU A 98 -9.21 4.48 3.04
N SER A 99 -8.53 5.58 2.73
CA SER A 99 -9.11 6.83 2.25
C SER A 99 -9.16 6.94 0.72
N ALA A 100 -8.69 5.93 -0.01
CA ALA A 100 -8.60 5.97 -1.47
C ALA A 100 -9.97 5.77 -2.13
N SER A 101 -10.23 6.58 -3.15
CA SER A 101 -11.27 6.36 -4.15
C SER A 101 -10.82 5.36 -5.21
N LEU A 102 -11.79 4.77 -5.92
CA LEU A 102 -11.52 3.96 -7.11
C LEU A 102 -10.72 4.79 -8.15
N GLY A 103 -9.55 4.29 -8.53
CA GLY A 103 -8.60 4.93 -9.45
C GLY A 103 -7.32 5.42 -8.76
N ASP A 104 -7.41 5.82 -7.49
CA ASP A 104 -6.30 6.41 -6.73
C ASP A 104 -5.65 5.44 -5.73
N GLN A 105 -6.18 4.22 -5.63
CA GLN A 105 -5.67 3.24 -4.68
C GLN A 105 -4.27 2.78 -5.07
N LYS A 106 -3.43 2.53 -4.07
CA LYS A 106 -2.11 1.91 -4.26
C LYS A 106 -2.26 0.40 -4.45
N PHE A 107 -3.17 -0.20 -3.67
CA PHE A 107 -3.50 -1.61 -3.71
C PHE A 107 -5.00 -1.85 -3.71
N THR A 108 -5.40 -2.91 -4.39
CA THR A 108 -6.73 -3.52 -4.27
C THR A 108 -6.56 -4.86 -3.57
N LEU A 109 -7.09 -4.96 -2.36
CA LEU A 109 -7.12 -6.19 -1.57
C LEU A 109 -8.42 -6.93 -1.90
N THR A 110 -8.33 -8.22 -2.20
CA THR A 110 -9.49 -9.09 -2.42
C THR A 110 -9.42 -10.23 -1.41
N LEU A 111 -10.45 -10.33 -0.57
CA LEU A 111 -10.67 -11.42 0.35
C LEU A 111 -11.65 -12.40 -0.28
N THR A 112 -11.19 -13.64 -0.44
CA THR A 112 -12.02 -14.79 -0.80
C THR A 112 -12.12 -15.69 0.43
N ALA A 113 -13.32 -15.91 0.94
CA ALA A 113 -13.54 -16.77 2.11
C ALA A 113 -14.60 -17.82 1.79
N ASN A 114 -14.49 -18.98 2.43
CA ASN A 114 -15.54 -19.99 2.48
C ASN A 114 -15.69 -20.48 3.94
N ALA A 115 -16.51 -21.48 4.19
CA ALA A 115 -16.73 -21.95 5.57
C ALA A 115 -15.45 -22.40 6.30
N GLN A 116 -14.42 -22.88 5.58
CA GLN A 116 -13.25 -23.57 6.15
C GLN A 116 -11.92 -22.85 5.95
N ALA A 117 -11.81 -22.01 4.92
CA ALA A 117 -10.57 -21.38 4.49
C ALA A 117 -10.81 -19.98 3.93
N TRP A 118 -9.75 -19.18 3.91
CA TRP A 118 -9.73 -17.86 3.30
C TRP A 118 -8.38 -17.58 2.61
N SER A 119 -8.41 -16.69 1.62
CA SER A 119 -7.24 -16.13 0.94
C SER A 119 -7.40 -14.62 0.77
N LEU A 120 -6.31 -13.89 0.96
CA LEU A 120 -6.21 -12.45 0.80
C LEU A 120 -5.18 -12.14 -0.28
N ASN A 121 -5.63 -11.49 -1.35
CA ASN A 121 -4.79 -11.09 -2.47
C ASN A 121 -4.72 -9.57 -2.50
N ALA A 122 -3.56 -8.96 -2.30
CA ALA A 122 -3.34 -7.54 -2.52
C ALA A 122 -2.65 -7.31 -3.85
N ILE A 123 -3.39 -6.79 -4.82
CA ILE A 123 -2.88 -6.46 -6.15
C ILE A 123 -2.45 -5.00 -6.16
N SER A 124 -1.19 -4.74 -6.48
CA SER A 124 -0.69 -3.37 -6.69
C SER A 124 -1.22 -2.79 -8.00
N GLN A 125 -1.61 -1.51 -7.99
CA GLN A 125 -1.95 -0.77 -9.21
C GLN A 125 -0.71 -0.43 -10.06
N SER A 126 0.47 -0.36 -9.44
CA SER A 126 1.73 -0.08 -10.13
C SER A 126 2.47 -1.37 -10.53
N PRO A 127 2.91 -1.52 -11.80
CA PRO A 127 3.61 -2.73 -12.27
C PRO A 127 5.04 -2.88 -11.69
N ARG A 128 5.59 -1.80 -11.11
CA ARG A 128 6.89 -1.81 -10.44
C ARG A 128 6.82 -2.28 -9.00
N ASN A 129 5.64 -2.35 -8.41
CA ASN A 129 5.46 -2.78 -7.03
C ASN A 129 5.15 -4.27 -6.96
N TYR A 130 5.36 -4.86 -5.79
CA TYR A 130 4.95 -6.24 -5.54
C TYR A 130 3.44 -6.31 -5.26
N SER A 131 2.83 -7.43 -5.60
CA SER A 131 1.52 -7.87 -5.16
C SER A 131 1.70 -8.99 -4.14
N LEU A 132 0.78 -9.10 -3.18
CA LEU A 132 0.91 -9.96 -2.00
C LEU A 132 -0.24 -10.96 -1.95
N LEU A 133 0.06 -12.17 -1.48
CA LEU A 133 -0.91 -13.20 -1.14
C LEU A 133 -0.66 -13.64 0.29
N MET A 134 -1.74 -13.90 1.02
CA MET A 134 -1.70 -14.73 2.22
C MET A 134 -2.95 -15.60 2.34
N THR A 135 -2.82 -16.77 2.95
CA THR A 135 -3.93 -17.71 3.13
C THR A 135 -4.12 -18.07 4.60
N SER A 136 -5.29 -18.64 4.90
CA SER A 136 -5.64 -19.25 6.19
C SER A 136 -4.69 -20.34 6.69
N THR A 137 -3.93 -20.98 5.79
CA THR A 137 -2.92 -21.99 6.14
C THR A 137 -1.57 -21.38 6.52
N GLY A 138 -1.44 -20.05 6.44
CA GLY A 138 -0.19 -19.34 6.72
C GLY A 138 0.76 -19.22 5.52
N PHE A 139 0.36 -19.70 4.34
CA PHE A 139 1.13 -19.49 3.10
C PHE A 139 1.14 -18.00 2.77
N LYS A 140 2.33 -17.44 2.50
CA LYS A 140 2.55 -16.02 2.21
C LYS A 140 3.54 -15.91 1.07
N CYS A 141 3.16 -15.19 0.02
CA CYS A 141 4.06 -14.94 -1.09
C CYS A 141 3.80 -13.58 -1.73
N LYS A 142 4.81 -13.06 -2.42
CA LYS A 142 4.79 -11.80 -3.14
C LYS A 142 5.31 -12.01 -4.55
N THR A 143 4.79 -11.24 -5.51
CA THR A 143 5.24 -11.30 -6.91
C THR A 143 5.04 -9.95 -7.59
N LYS A 144 5.88 -9.62 -8.58
CA LYS A 144 5.65 -8.45 -9.43
C LYS A 144 4.62 -8.72 -10.54
N THR A 145 4.36 -9.99 -10.83
CA THR A 145 3.47 -10.41 -11.92
C THR A 145 2.13 -10.86 -11.37
N ALA A 146 1.25 -9.90 -11.08
CA ALA A 146 -0.09 -10.17 -10.54
C ALA A 146 -0.96 -11.04 -11.46
N ALA A 147 -0.70 -11.03 -12.78
CA ALA A 147 -1.46 -11.82 -13.76
C ALA A 147 -1.41 -13.34 -13.53
N ASN A 148 -0.35 -13.84 -12.88
CA ASN A 148 -0.16 -15.27 -12.58
C ASN A 148 -0.52 -15.62 -11.13
N MET A 149 -1.09 -14.68 -10.37
CA MET A 149 -1.52 -14.92 -9.00
C MET A 149 -2.88 -15.62 -8.98
N THR A 150 -2.98 -16.65 -8.16
CA THR A 150 -4.23 -17.33 -7.83
C THR A 150 -4.55 -17.13 -6.35
N THR A 151 -5.65 -17.72 -5.85
CA THR A 151 -6.01 -17.70 -4.42
C THR A 151 -5.10 -18.58 -3.55
N SER A 152 -4.22 -19.38 -4.15
CA SER A 152 -3.34 -20.32 -3.43
C SER A 152 -1.87 -20.27 -3.86
N SER A 153 -1.51 -19.47 -4.88
CA SER A 153 -0.13 -19.35 -5.35
C SER A 153 0.17 -17.97 -5.97
N CYS A 154 1.44 -17.54 -5.91
CA CYS A 154 1.91 -16.30 -6.55
C CYS A 154 2.59 -16.51 -7.92
N GLY A 155 2.44 -17.70 -8.51
CA GLY A 155 3.08 -18.05 -9.79
C GLY A 155 4.59 -18.29 -9.71
N ASN A 156 5.24 -18.34 -10.89
CA ASN A 156 6.61 -18.86 -11.05
C ASN A 156 7.75 -17.93 -10.59
N ALA A 157 7.48 -16.64 -10.40
CA ALA A 157 8.44 -15.64 -9.90
C ALA A 157 8.06 -15.13 -8.52
N ALA A 158 7.47 -16.01 -7.72
CA ALA A 158 7.05 -15.75 -6.37
C ALA A 158 8.23 -15.78 -5.40
N GLU A 159 8.24 -14.84 -4.46
CA GLU A 159 9.14 -14.83 -3.32
C GLU A 159 8.30 -14.90 -2.05
N ASP A 160 8.86 -15.42 -0.96
CA ASP A 160 8.25 -15.31 0.36
C ASP A 160 8.39 -13.88 0.90
N TRP A 161 7.52 -13.49 1.83
CA TRP A 161 7.57 -12.19 2.48
C TRP A 161 7.28 -12.24 3.98
#